data_AF-A0A9Q8H592-F1
#
_entry.id   AF-A0A9Q8H592-F1
#
_cell.length_a   1.000
_cell.length_b   1.000
_cell.length_c   1.000
_cell.angle_alpha   90.00
_cell.angle_beta   90.00
_cell.angle_gamma   90.00
#
_symmetry.space_group_name_H-M   'P 1'
#
loop_
_entity.id
_entity.type
_entity.pdbx_description
1 polymer ?
#
loop_
_entity_poly.entity_id
_entity_poly.type
_entity_poly.pdbx_seq_one_letter_code
_entity_poly.pdbx_strand_id
1 'polypeptide(L)'
;EMAGRWEQFMADGDRYYLQYRTQRDNKVRPEHAALDGVTLPLSDSFWEEFYPPNGWNCRCTVVQVRKSKCPATDHDEAMRLGDEALQRDTKGMFRFNAGKEGKSVPDYNPYTVSRCRDCDIAKGGKGKSLARSFVPDNEVCKACVFIRQCEQLRGETIRHGKGTIEISHLVDRNDNDYSRLMQVAQHFAKDGSHVVLTPKMTRPAKFEYDCVYGSLRGTPYDGKCPDLKIDGLWYEHEGFVTDNPKRAFNNMMNHGLKQSGRLIIDRPELTDRFMLRSIQNRINLGINVEEVWLRENNGMIRLLYKKTDG
;
A
#
# COMPACT_ATOMS: atom_id res chain seq x y z
N GLU A 1 1.66 10.19 8.93
CA GLU A 1 2.79 9.83 9.83
C GLU A 1 2.38 8.80 10.89
N MET A 2 1.36 9.04 11.72
CA MET A 2 0.98 8.10 12.80
C MET A 2 0.48 6.73 12.30
N ALA A 3 -0.21 6.69 11.17
CA ALA A 3 -0.64 5.43 10.55
C ALA A 3 0.55 4.52 10.18
N GLY A 4 1.60 5.08 9.57
CA GLY A 4 2.81 4.31 9.23
C GLY A 4 3.60 3.84 10.45
N ARG A 5 3.55 4.55 11.58
CA ARG A 5 4.17 4.09 12.84
C ARG A 5 3.45 2.86 13.41
N TRP A 6 2.13 2.76 13.23
CA TRP A 6 1.37 1.60 13.68
C TRP A 6 1.83 0.31 13.00
N GLU A 7 2.08 0.36 11.69
CA GLU A 7 2.63 -0.78 10.94
C GLU A 7 3.98 -1.25 11.49
N GLN A 8 4.86 -0.31 11.85
CA GLN A 8 6.14 -0.63 12.48
C GLN A 8 5.94 -1.31 13.84
N PHE A 9 5.00 -0.84 14.65
CA PHE A 9 4.72 -1.44 15.96
C PHE A 9 4.17 -2.86 15.83
N MET A 10 3.31 -3.10 14.84
CA MET A 10 2.77 -4.43 14.54
C MET A 10 3.87 -5.43 14.16
N ALA A 11 4.91 -5.00 13.45
CA ALA A 11 6.03 -5.87 13.06
C ALA A 11 6.85 -6.36 14.27
N ASP A 12 6.98 -5.55 15.32
CA ASP A 12 7.68 -5.93 16.55
C ASP A 12 6.83 -6.76 17.52
N GLY A 13 5.50 -6.70 17.40
CA GLY A 13 4.55 -7.40 18.26
C GLY A 13 4.64 -6.99 19.73
N ASP A 14 4.45 -7.95 20.65
CA ASP A 14 4.41 -7.71 22.11
C ASP A 14 5.81 -7.62 22.78
N ARG A 15 6.86 -7.37 22.00
CA ARG A 15 8.22 -7.18 22.55
C ARG A 15 8.33 -5.89 23.38
N TYR A 16 7.50 -4.89 23.07
CA TYR A 16 7.51 -3.57 23.68
C TYR A 16 6.11 -3.16 24.11
N TYR A 17 6.02 -2.25 25.07
CA TYR A 17 4.81 -1.48 25.29
C TYR A 17 4.83 -0.22 24.43
N LEU A 18 3.64 0.32 24.17
CA LEU A 18 3.47 1.63 23.58
C LEU A 18 3.29 2.65 24.69
N GLN A 19 3.96 3.80 24.55
CA GLN A 19 3.81 4.93 25.45
C GLN A 19 3.35 6.16 24.67
N TYR A 20 2.28 6.78 25.15
CA TYR A 20 1.78 8.05 24.66
C TYR A 20 2.72 9.17 25.09
N ARG A 21 3.09 10.04 24.15
CA ARG A 21 3.96 11.19 24.39
C ARG A 21 3.43 12.43 23.71
N THR A 22 3.55 13.55 24.40
CA THR A 22 3.28 14.88 23.87
C THR A 22 4.59 15.58 23.56
N GLN A 23 4.53 16.68 22.80
CA GLN A 23 5.69 17.57 22.64
C GLN A 23 6.04 18.33 23.93
N ARG A 24 5.22 18.24 25.00
CA ARG A 24 5.39 18.94 26.28
C ARG A 24 5.59 20.45 26.14
N ASP A 25 5.04 21.04 25.09
CA ASP A 25 5.06 22.48 24.86
C ASP A 25 3.73 23.12 25.25
N ASN A 26 3.71 24.46 25.30
CA ASN A 26 2.53 25.24 25.64
C ASN A 26 1.43 25.22 24.56
N LYS A 27 1.64 24.54 23.43
CA LYS A 27 0.65 24.36 22.36
C LYS A 27 -0.08 23.02 22.46
N VAL A 28 0.40 22.10 23.31
CA VAL A 28 -0.33 20.87 23.64
C VAL A 28 -1.59 21.26 24.42
N ARG A 29 -2.74 20.71 24.01
CA ARG A 29 -4.00 20.90 24.73
C ARG A 29 -3.87 20.30 26.14
N PRO A 30 -4.31 20.98 27.22
CA PRO A 30 -4.20 20.46 28.57
C PRO A 30 -4.79 19.05 28.72
N GLU A 31 -5.90 18.79 28.04
CA GLU A 31 -6.59 17.49 28.07
C GLU A 31 -5.74 16.37 27.44
N HIS A 32 -4.89 16.69 26.45
CA HIS A 32 -3.96 15.71 25.86
C HIS A 32 -2.68 15.56 26.69
N ALA A 33 -2.29 16.60 27.43
CA ALA A 33 -1.13 16.54 28.31
C ALA A 33 -1.31 15.49 29.43
N ALA A 34 -2.56 15.27 29.85
CA ALA A 34 -2.92 14.22 30.81
C ALA A 34 -2.64 12.79 30.29
N LEU A 35 -2.54 12.60 28.98
CA LEU A 35 -2.16 11.31 28.37
C LEU A 35 -0.64 11.09 28.32
N ASP A 36 0.18 12.10 28.61
CA ASP A 36 1.63 11.95 28.56
C ASP A 36 2.11 10.89 29.55
N GLY A 37 2.73 9.82 29.05
CA GLY A 37 3.23 8.72 29.86
C GLY A 37 2.29 7.52 29.99
N VAL A 38 1.04 7.59 29.50
CA VAL A 38 0.14 6.43 29.41
C VAL A 38 0.86 5.33 28.63
N THR A 39 1.11 4.20 29.30
CA THR A 39 1.92 3.10 28.77
C THR A 39 1.10 1.82 28.78
N LEU A 40 0.85 1.21 27.63
CA LEU A 40 0.00 0.03 27.51
C LEU A 40 0.56 -0.98 26.50
N PRO A 41 0.20 -2.27 26.61
CA PRO A 41 0.44 -3.26 25.56
C PRO A 41 -0.11 -2.80 24.21
N LEU A 42 0.52 -3.23 23.11
CA LEU A 42 0.05 -2.95 21.74
C LEU A 42 -1.40 -3.43 21.51
N SER A 43 -1.77 -4.55 22.14
CA SER A 43 -3.09 -5.19 22.01
C SER A 43 -4.20 -4.55 22.84
N ASP A 44 -3.88 -3.55 23.67
CA ASP A 44 -4.86 -2.91 24.53
C ASP A 44 -5.88 -2.09 23.72
N SER A 45 -7.16 -2.16 24.09
CA SER A 45 -8.25 -1.48 23.38
C SER A 45 -8.18 0.05 23.47
N PHE A 46 -7.42 0.61 24.42
CA PHE A 46 -7.13 2.05 24.47
C PHE A 46 -6.62 2.59 23.12
N TRP A 47 -5.77 1.81 22.43
CA TRP A 47 -5.21 2.21 21.15
C TRP A 47 -6.21 2.15 20.00
N GLU A 48 -7.39 1.59 20.18
CA GLU A 48 -8.44 1.60 19.15
C GLU A 48 -9.10 2.98 19.05
N GLU A 49 -9.24 3.69 20.18
CA GLU A 49 -9.96 4.96 20.24
C GLU A 49 -9.06 6.18 20.45
N PHE A 50 -7.97 6.06 21.19
CA PHE A 50 -7.19 7.22 21.67
C PHE A 50 -5.80 7.35 21.04
N TYR A 51 -5.57 6.63 19.94
CA TYR A 51 -4.32 6.69 19.19
C TYR A 51 -4.23 8.00 18.38
N PRO A 52 -3.15 8.80 18.51
CA PRO A 52 -3.02 10.07 17.82
C PRO A 52 -3.22 9.99 16.29
N PRO A 53 -3.82 11.01 15.67
CA PRO A 53 -4.12 12.34 16.23
C PRO A 53 -5.46 12.43 16.97
N ASN A 54 -5.44 12.95 18.20
CA ASN A 54 -6.65 13.15 19.03
C ASN A 54 -7.32 14.52 18.84
N GLY A 55 -7.09 15.17 17.70
CA GLY A 55 -7.60 16.52 17.42
C GLY A 55 -6.89 17.21 16.26
N TRP A 56 -7.47 18.33 15.80
CA TRP A 56 -6.83 19.15 14.77
C TRP A 56 -5.50 19.72 15.27
N ASN A 57 -4.47 19.61 14.42
CA ASN A 57 -3.09 20.03 14.72
C ASN A 57 -2.53 19.35 15.99
N CYS A 58 -2.92 18.09 16.25
CA CYS A 58 -2.45 17.34 17.40
C CYS A 58 -0.92 17.18 17.35
N ARG A 59 -0.26 17.46 18.48
CA ARG A 59 1.20 17.36 18.66
C ARG A 59 1.59 16.14 19.50
N CYS A 60 0.69 15.16 19.59
CA CYS A 60 0.93 13.93 20.33
C CYS A 60 1.47 12.84 19.42
N THR A 61 2.13 11.86 20.02
CA THR A 61 2.73 10.73 19.34
C THR A 61 2.74 9.51 20.24
N VAL A 62 3.09 8.36 19.67
CA VAL A 62 3.27 7.11 20.39
C VAL A 62 4.64 6.55 20.05
N VAL A 63 5.31 5.99 21.05
CA VAL A 63 6.63 5.36 20.90
C VAL A 63 6.67 4.02 21.61
N GLN A 64 7.51 3.11 21.14
CA GLN A 64 7.79 1.87 21.85
C GLN A 64 8.73 2.10 23.04
N VAL A 65 8.42 1.46 24.16
CA VAL A 65 9.23 1.49 25.38
C VAL A 65 9.45 0.06 25.91
N ARG A 66 10.58 -0.12 26.60
CA ARG A 66 10.88 -1.40 27.25
C ARG A 66 9.98 -1.59 28.47
N LYS A 67 9.32 -2.75 28.58
CA LYS A 67 8.43 -3.12 29.68
C LYS A 67 9.06 -2.93 31.08
N SER A 68 10.36 -3.18 31.19
CA SER A 68 11.10 -3.03 32.47
C SER A 68 11.37 -1.58 32.88
N LYS A 69 11.39 -0.63 31.94
CA LYS A 69 11.67 0.79 32.23
C LYS A 69 10.40 1.61 32.40
N CYS A 70 9.32 1.21 31.74
CA CYS A 70 8.04 1.89 31.74
C CYS A 70 6.96 0.85 32.05
N PRO A 71 6.53 0.73 33.33
CA PRO A 71 5.45 -0.18 33.69
C PRO A 71 4.14 0.25 33.02
N ALA A 72 3.23 -0.70 32.84
CA ALA A 72 1.93 -0.40 32.27
C ALA A 72 1.11 0.49 33.20
N THR A 73 0.43 1.49 32.62
CA THR A 73 -0.67 2.21 33.27
C THR A 73 -1.84 1.25 33.44
N ASP A 74 -2.63 1.43 34.51
CA ASP A 74 -3.86 0.69 34.67
C ASP A 74 -4.82 0.97 33.50
N HIS A 75 -5.49 -0.07 33.00
CA HIS A 75 -6.34 0.04 31.81
C HIS A 75 -7.51 1.02 32.04
N ASP A 76 -8.20 0.91 33.17
CA ASP A 76 -9.38 1.73 33.47
C ASP A 76 -8.98 3.19 33.69
N GLU A 77 -7.82 3.42 34.33
CA GLU A 77 -7.23 4.75 34.43
C GLU A 77 -6.92 5.34 33.05
N ALA A 78 -6.28 4.57 32.17
CA ALA A 78 -5.94 5.04 30.82
C ALA A 78 -7.19 5.36 30.00
N MET A 79 -8.22 4.50 30.04
CA MET A 79 -9.49 4.74 29.36
C MET A 79 -10.16 6.03 29.86
N ARG A 80 -10.20 6.25 31.18
CA ARG A 80 -10.73 7.49 31.77
C ARG A 80 -10.00 8.73 31.26
N LEU A 81 -8.67 8.70 31.24
CA LEU A 81 -7.86 9.81 30.71
C LEU A 81 -8.12 10.03 29.21
N GLY A 82 -8.27 8.95 28.43
CA GLY A 82 -8.62 8.99 27.01
C GLY A 82 -9.97 9.67 26.78
N ASP A 83 -10.98 9.27 27.54
CA ASP A 83 -12.32 9.86 27.44
C ASP A 83 -12.33 11.35 27.79
N GLU A 84 -11.61 11.74 28.85
CA GLU A 84 -11.46 13.14 29.22
C GLU A 84 -10.72 13.94 28.13
N ALA A 85 -9.69 13.36 27.53
CA ALA A 85 -8.91 13.97 26.45
C ALA A 85 -9.75 14.28 25.22
N LEU A 86 -10.68 13.38 24.85
CA LEU A 86 -11.53 13.51 23.66
C LEU A 86 -12.99 13.88 23.99
N GLN A 87 -13.30 14.35 25.21
CA GLN A 87 -14.67 14.69 25.63
C GLN A 87 -15.34 15.74 24.73
N ARG A 88 -14.55 16.63 24.09
CA ARG A 88 -15.03 17.68 23.18
C ARG A 88 -15.25 17.18 21.75
N ASP A 89 -14.79 15.97 21.41
CA ASP A 89 -15.00 15.36 20.09
C ASP A 89 -16.38 14.68 20.01
N THR A 90 -17.43 15.49 20.05
CA THR A 90 -18.83 15.02 20.09
C THR A 90 -19.25 14.21 18.85
N LYS A 91 -18.50 14.30 17.76
CA LYS A 91 -18.76 13.56 16.51
C LYS A 91 -17.83 12.36 16.32
N GLY A 92 -16.88 12.14 17.23
CA GLY A 92 -15.93 11.03 17.18
C GLY A 92 -15.00 11.09 15.96
N MET A 93 -14.67 12.28 15.47
CA MET A 93 -13.76 12.47 14.32
C MET A 93 -12.37 11.89 14.59
N PHE A 94 -11.93 11.91 15.85
CA PHE A 94 -10.60 11.51 16.29
C PHE A 94 -10.61 10.29 17.21
N ARG A 95 -11.78 9.68 17.44
CA ARG A 95 -11.95 8.46 18.23
C ARG A 95 -11.78 7.20 17.36
N PHE A 96 -10.61 7.05 16.76
CA PHE A 96 -10.27 5.88 15.93
C PHE A 96 -8.77 5.76 15.72
N ASN A 97 -8.31 4.55 15.37
CA ASN A 97 -6.92 4.32 15.04
C ASN A 97 -6.71 4.29 13.52
N ALA A 98 -6.22 5.41 12.98
CA ALA A 98 -5.93 5.56 11.56
C ALA A 98 -4.96 4.51 10.99
N GLY A 99 -3.99 4.05 11.80
CA GLY A 99 -3.02 3.02 11.39
C GLY A 99 -3.61 1.62 11.38
N LYS A 100 -4.43 1.30 12.38
CA LYS A 100 -5.12 0.00 12.48
C LYS A 100 -6.21 -0.14 11.42
N GLU A 101 -6.97 0.93 11.17
CA GLU A 101 -8.07 0.92 10.20
C GLU A 101 -7.63 1.20 8.76
N GLY A 102 -6.42 1.76 8.55
CA GLY A 102 -5.96 2.16 7.22
C GLY A 102 -6.76 3.31 6.62
N LYS A 103 -7.36 4.17 7.46
CA LYS A 103 -8.23 5.27 7.06
C LYS A 103 -7.69 6.61 7.53
N SER A 104 -7.93 7.65 6.75
CA SER A 104 -7.55 9.03 7.13
C SER A 104 -8.58 9.70 8.05
N VAL A 105 -9.85 9.29 7.96
CA VAL A 105 -10.97 9.75 8.79
C VAL A 105 -11.89 8.56 9.09
N PRO A 106 -12.62 8.56 10.21
CA PRO A 106 -13.56 7.49 10.53
C PRO A 106 -14.76 7.50 9.58
N ASP A 107 -15.41 6.35 9.40
CA ASP A 107 -16.54 6.19 8.48
C ASP A 107 -17.69 7.16 8.80
N TYR A 108 -17.95 7.37 10.09
CA TYR A 108 -18.80 8.45 10.57
C TYR A 108 -17.97 9.63 11.03
N ASN A 109 -18.30 10.80 10.48
CA ASN A 109 -17.69 12.06 10.83
C ASN A 109 -18.65 13.22 10.49
N PRO A 110 -18.35 14.49 10.86
CA PRO A 110 -19.17 15.66 10.53
C PRO A 110 -19.57 15.84 9.06
N TYR A 111 -18.87 15.20 8.11
CA TYR A 111 -19.15 15.25 6.68
C TYR A 111 -19.91 14.01 6.16
N THR A 112 -20.25 13.08 7.03
CA THR A 112 -21.01 11.87 6.71
C THR A 112 -22.20 11.68 7.64
N VAL A 113 -22.97 10.61 7.46
CA VAL A 113 -24.11 10.26 8.32
C VAL A 113 -23.79 9.11 9.25
N SER A 114 -24.45 9.02 10.39
CA SER A 114 -24.20 7.98 11.41
C SER A 114 -24.25 6.55 10.84
N ARG A 115 -25.13 6.30 9.87
CA ARG A 115 -25.23 5.03 9.14
C ARG A 115 -23.95 4.65 8.38
N CYS A 116 -23.04 5.59 8.09
CA CYS A 116 -21.79 5.25 7.42
C CYS A 116 -20.92 4.28 8.25
N ARG A 117 -21.11 4.21 9.59
CA ARG A 117 -20.39 3.26 10.46
C ARG A 117 -20.61 1.80 10.09
N ASP A 118 -21.77 1.45 9.54
CA ASP A 118 -22.19 0.08 9.26
C ASP A 118 -22.80 -0.09 7.85
N CYS A 119 -22.69 0.92 7.00
CA CYS A 119 -23.26 0.92 5.66
C CYS A 119 -22.56 -0.06 4.70
N ASP A 120 -23.33 -0.97 4.11
CA ASP A 120 -22.87 -1.92 3.08
C ASP A 120 -22.25 -1.23 1.85
N ILE A 121 -22.76 -0.06 1.45
CA ILE A 121 -22.27 0.71 0.30
C ILE A 121 -20.88 1.28 0.59
N ALA A 122 -20.70 1.86 1.78
CA ALA A 122 -19.43 2.45 2.19
C ALA A 122 -18.36 1.38 2.42
N LYS A 123 -18.75 0.21 2.96
CA LYS A 123 -17.83 -0.89 3.28
C LYS A 123 -17.51 -1.83 2.12
N GLY A 124 -18.10 -1.62 0.94
CA GLY A 124 -17.71 -2.32 -0.29
C GLY A 124 -17.89 -3.84 -0.21
N GLY A 125 -19.01 -4.31 0.35
CA GLY A 125 -19.28 -5.75 0.48
C GLY A 125 -19.11 -6.49 -0.86
N LYS A 126 -18.17 -7.45 -0.92
CA LYS A 126 -17.93 -8.30 -2.10
C LYS A 126 -19.25 -8.94 -2.54
N GLY A 127 -19.78 -8.52 -3.70
CA GLY A 127 -20.96 -9.12 -4.32
C GLY A 127 -22.32 -8.60 -3.85
N LYS A 128 -22.40 -7.57 -2.99
CA LYS A 128 -23.66 -6.84 -2.80
C LYS A 128 -23.77 -5.78 -3.88
N SER A 129 -24.63 -6.01 -4.87
CA SER A 129 -24.86 -5.01 -5.91
C SER A 129 -25.33 -3.71 -5.27
N LEU A 130 -24.81 -2.58 -5.73
CA LEU A 130 -25.33 -1.26 -5.39
C LEU A 130 -26.85 -1.20 -5.62
N ALA A 131 -27.35 -1.99 -6.59
CA ALA A 131 -28.75 -2.16 -6.93
C ALA A 131 -29.63 -2.78 -5.81
N ARG A 132 -29.06 -3.50 -4.83
CA ARG A 132 -29.80 -4.13 -3.71
C ARG A 132 -29.65 -3.39 -2.38
N SER A 133 -28.85 -2.34 -2.34
CA SER A 133 -28.58 -1.61 -1.09
C SER A 133 -29.64 -0.52 -0.87
N PHE A 134 -30.26 -0.48 0.31
CA PHE A 134 -31.15 0.61 0.68
C PHE A 134 -30.36 1.93 0.79
N VAL A 135 -30.66 2.88 -0.08
CA VAL A 135 -30.06 4.23 -0.08
C VAL A 135 -31.06 5.18 0.58
N PRO A 136 -30.74 5.82 1.72
CA PRO A 136 -31.58 6.86 2.29
C PRO A 136 -31.72 8.01 1.31
N ASP A 137 -32.84 8.73 1.37
CA ASP A 137 -33.03 9.96 0.61
C ASP A 137 -32.18 11.09 1.21
N ASN A 138 -30.89 11.03 0.92
CA ASN A 138 -29.87 11.96 1.37
C ASN A 138 -28.84 12.14 0.24
N GLU A 139 -28.49 13.38 -0.06
CA GLU A 139 -27.52 13.75 -1.09
C GLU A 139 -26.15 13.09 -0.88
N VAL A 140 -25.68 12.97 0.37
CA VAL A 140 -24.41 12.28 0.70
C VAL A 140 -24.47 10.81 0.29
N CYS A 141 -25.59 10.14 0.55
CA CYS A 141 -25.78 8.73 0.20
C CYS A 141 -25.89 8.55 -1.32
N LYS A 142 -26.60 9.45 -2.01
CA LYS A 142 -26.69 9.46 -3.49
C LYS A 142 -25.32 9.66 -4.14
N ALA A 143 -24.54 10.63 -3.64
CA ALA A 143 -23.18 10.89 -4.11
C ALA A 143 -22.24 9.69 -3.87
N CYS A 144 -22.34 9.06 -2.69
CA CYS A 144 -21.58 7.87 -2.36
C CYS A 144 -21.81 6.73 -3.37
N VAL A 145 -23.07 6.49 -3.77
CA VAL A 145 -23.40 5.49 -4.80
C VAL A 145 -22.69 5.81 -6.12
N PHE A 146 -22.76 7.06 -6.60
CA PHE A 146 -22.08 7.44 -7.84
C PHE A 146 -20.56 7.27 -7.76
N ILE A 147 -19.94 7.68 -6.65
CA ILE A 147 -18.49 7.50 -6.44
C ILE A 147 -18.12 6.02 -6.49
N ARG A 148 -18.89 5.15 -5.83
CA ARG A 148 -18.67 3.69 -5.85
C ARG A 148 -18.92 3.08 -7.23
N GLN A 149 -19.87 3.59 -8.00
CA GLN A 149 -20.06 3.17 -9.40
C GLN A 149 -18.86 3.56 -10.26
N CYS A 150 -18.36 4.80 -10.13
CA CYS A 150 -17.16 5.24 -10.82
C CYS A 150 -15.94 4.39 -10.44
N GLU A 151 -15.80 4.02 -9.17
CA GLU A 151 -14.75 3.11 -8.69
C GLU A 151 -14.85 1.73 -9.34
N GLN A 152 -16.06 1.15 -9.44
CA GLN A 152 -16.28 -0.13 -10.14
C GLN A 152 -15.95 -0.08 -11.64
N LEU A 153 -16.05 1.11 -12.26
CA LEU A 153 -15.68 1.30 -13.65
C LEU A 153 -14.17 1.54 -13.85
N ARG A 154 -13.38 1.72 -12.78
CA ARG A 154 -11.93 1.97 -12.88
C ARG A 154 -11.14 0.75 -13.35
N GLY A 155 -11.70 -0.46 -13.26
CA GLY A 155 -11.02 -1.66 -13.67
C GLY A 155 -11.78 -2.92 -13.30
N GLU A 156 -11.21 -4.06 -13.65
CA GLU A 156 -11.72 -5.37 -13.27
C GLU A 156 -10.74 -6.08 -12.34
N THR A 157 -11.27 -6.87 -11.41
CA THR A 157 -10.48 -7.75 -10.57
C THR A 157 -10.82 -9.21 -10.89
N ILE A 158 -9.84 -9.96 -11.35
CA ILE A 158 -9.93 -11.37 -11.67
C ILE A 158 -9.30 -12.17 -10.52
N ARG A 159 -10.00 -13.17 -9.99
CA ARG A 159 -9.39 -14.15 -9.09
C ARG A 159 -8.70 -15.23 -9.91
N HIS A 160 -7.43 -15.50 -9.61
CA HIS A 160 -6.66 -16.53 -10.31
C HIS A 160 -5.80 -17.30 -9.29
N GLY A 161 -6.01 -18.61 -9.20
CA GLY A 161 -5.38 -19.43 -8.16
C GLY A 161 -5.71 -18.92 -6.74
N LYS A 162 -4.68 -18.60 -5.96
CA LYS A 162 -4.82 -18.07 -4.59
C LYS A 162 -4.84 -16.54 -4.52
N GLY A 163 -4.47 -15.86 -5.59
CA GLY A 163 -4.30 -14.41 -5.65
C GLY A 163 -5.33 -13.70 -6.55
N THR A 164 -5.01 -12.46 -6.90
CA THR A 164 -5.88 -11.59 -7.71
C THR A 164 -5.09 -10.80 -8.73
N ILE A 165 -5.72 -10.53 -9.87
CA ILE A 165 -5.20 -9.67 -10.94
C ILE A 165 -6.17 -8.50 -11.09
N GLU A 166 -5.69 -7.28 -10.90
CA GLU A 166 -6.42 -6.06 -11.16
C GLU A 166 -5.96 -5.45 -12.48
N ILE A 167 -6.92 -5.07 -13.33
CA ILE A 167 -6.63 -4.50 -14.65
C ILE A 167 -7.39 -3.18 -14.71
N SER A 168 -6.65 -2.09 -14.79
CA SER A 168 -7.27 -0.77 -14.97
C SER A 168 -8.00 -0.70 -16.32
N HIS A 169 -9.13 0.00 -16.36
CA HIS A 169 -9.83 0.32 -17.60
C HIS A 169 -8.98 1.12 -18.62
N LEU A 170 -7.87 1.73 -18.16
CA LEU A 170 -6.93 2.45 -19.00
C LEU A 170 -5.92 1.54 -19.71
N VAL A 171 -5.86 0.24 -19.37
CA VAL A 171 -4.95 -0.72 -20.01
C VAL A 171 -5.48 -1.06 -21.41
N ASP A 172 -4.68 -0.81 -22.44
CA ASP A 172 -4.98 -1.23 -23.80
C ASP A 172 -4.75 -2.74 -23.96
N ARG A 173 -5.84 -3.50 -24.09
CA ARG A 173 -5.80 -4.96 -24.25
C ARG A 173 -5.40 -5.40 -25.66
N ASN A 174 -5.38 -4.47 -26.62
CA ASN A 174 -4.95 -4.74 -27.98
C ASN A 174 -3.44 -4.55 -28.16
N ASP A 175 -2.73 -4.06 -27.13
CA ASP A 175 -1.28 -3.98 -27.10
C ASP A 175 -0.68 -5.39 -27.24
N ASN A 176 0.33 -5.52 -28.11
CA ASN A 176 1.01 -6.79 -28.37
C ASN A 176 1.62 -7.43 -27.11
N ASP A 177 1.97 -6.61 -26.13
CA ASP A 177 2.56 -7.03 -24.86
C ASP A 177 1.51 -7.50 -23.85
N TYR A 178 0.24 -7.14 -24.02
CA TYR A 178 -0.83 -7.46 -23.06
C TYR A 178 -0.90 -8.97 -22.77
N SER A 179 -0.79 -9.80 -23.80
CA SER A 179 -0.80 -11.26 -23.65
C SER A 179 0.38 -11.78 -22.79
N ARG A 180 1.55 -11.15 -22.89
CA ARG A 180 2.74 -11.49 -22.11
C ARG A 180 2.58 -11.04 -20.67
N LEU A 181 2.17 -9.78 -20.47
CA LEU A 181 1.89 -9.23 -19.13
C LEU A 181 0.81 -10.04 -18.39
N MET A 182 -0.22 -10.49 -19.11
CA MET A 182 -1.27 -11.33 -18.53
C MET A 182 -0.73 -12.69 -18.06
N GLN A 183 0.16 -13.34 -18.83
CA GLN A 183 0.80 -14.58 -18.39
C GLN A 183 1.65 -14.36 -17.13
N VAL A 184 2.39 -13.25 -17.09
CA VAL A 184 3.18 -12.86 -15.91
C VAL A 184 2.26 -12.67 -14.71
N ALA A 185 1.19 -11.91 -14.86
CA ALA A 185 0.25 -11.68 -13.77
C ALA A 185 -0.43 -12.97 -13.28
N GLN A 186 -0.81 -13.86 -14.19
CA GLN A 186 -1.36 -15.17 -13.85
C GLN A 186 -0.38 -16.02 -13.05
N HIS A 187 0.92 -16.00 -13.39
CA HIS A 187 1.93 -16.73 -12.63
C HIS A 187 1.99 -16.29 -11.17
N PHE A 188 2.16 -15.00 -10.91
CA PHE A 188 2.27 -14.48 -9.55
C PHE A 188 0.95 -14.57 -8.78
N ALA A 189 -0.18 -14.34 -9.44
CA ALA A 189 -1.49 -14.49 -8.83
C ALA A 189 -1.78 -15.95 -8.44
N LYS A 190 -1.35 -16.93 -9.26
CA LYS A 190 -1.52 -18.35 -8.95
C LYS A 190 -0.95 -18.70 -7.57
N ASP A 191 0.19 -18.13 -7.23
CA ASP A 191 0.91 -18.36 -5.97
C ASP A 191 0.38 -17.53 -4.79
N GLY A 192 -0.60 -16.65 -5.01
CA GLY A 192 -1.27 -15.89 -3.95
C GLY A 192 -1.07 -14.37 -4.01
N SER A 193 -0.23 -13.89 -4.93
CA SER A 193 0.11 -12.47 -5.00
C SER A 193 -1.07 -11.64 -5.51
N HIS A 194 -1.13 -10.38 -5.10
CA HIS A 194 -1.98 -9.36 -5.70
C HIS A 194 -1.21 -8.63 -6.80
N VAL A 195 -1.64 -8.79 -8.04
CA VAL A 195 -0.99 -8.21 -9.23
C VAL A 195 -1.88 -7.13 -9.82
N VAL A 196 -1.30 -6.00 -10.19
CA VAL A 196 -1.97 -4.91 -10.92
C VAL A 196 -1.27 -4.71 -12.27
N LEU A 197 -2.03 -4.82 -13.37
CA LEU A 197 -1.57 -4.38 -14.69
C LEU A 197 -1.81 -2.89 -14.83
N THR A 198 -0.78 -2.16 -15.23
CA THR A 198 -0.81 -0.71 -15.27
C THR A 198 -0.90 -0.19 -16.71
N PRO A 199 -1.54 0.97 -16.92
CA PRO A 199 -1.65 1.56 -18.25
C PRO A 199 -0.34 2.23 -18.69
N LYS A 200 0.09 1.98 -19.93
CA LYS A 200 1.14 2.78 -20.57
C LYS A 200 0.63 4.21 -20.76
N MET A 201 1.34 5.22 -20.25
CA MET A 201 0.95 6.62 -20.36
C MET A 201 2.00 7.44 -21.11
N THR A 202 1.59 8.19 -22.14
CA THR A 202 2.47 9.11 -22.86
C THR A 202 2.13 10.55 -22.48
N ARG A 203 3.04 11.22 -21.78
CA ARG A 203 2.87 12.62 -21.33
C ARG A 203 1.51 12.87 -20.63
N PRO A 204 1.10 12.03 -19.67
CA PRO A 204 -0.16 12.21 -18.97
C PRO A 204 -0.19 13.54 -18.21
N ALA A 205 -1.39 14.06 -17.94
CA ALA A 205 -1.51 15.14 -16.98
C ALA A 205 -0.98 14.67 -15.62
N LYS A 206 -0.36 15.56 -14.85
CA LYS A 206 0.27 15.22 -13.56
C LYS A 206 -0.69 14.45 -12.64
N PHE A 207 -1.94 14.90 -12.55
CA PHE A 207 -2.97 14.25 -11.76
C PHE A 207 -3.27 12.80 -12.20
N GLU A 208 -3.31 12.54 -13.50
CA GLU A 208 -3.58 11.20 -14.04
C GLU A 208 -2.40 10.26 -13.76
N TYR A 209 -1.17 10.76 -13.93
CA TYR A 209 0.04 10.03 -13.56
C TYR A 209 0.01 9.64 -12.09
N ASP A 210 -0.30 10.61 -11.21
CA ASP A 210 -0.30 10.38 -9.77
C ASP A 210 -1.34 9.36 -9.31
N CYS A 211 -2.48 9.29 -9.99
CA CYS A 211 -3.54 8.34 -9.69
C CYS A 211 -3.08 6.88 -9.81
N VAL A 212 -2.12 6.60 -10.70
CA VAL A 212 -1.59 5.25 -10.93
C VAL A 212 -0.21 5.08 -10.31
N TYR A 213 0.69 6.02 -10.57
CA TYR A 213 2.12 5.93 -10.28
C TYR A 213 2.56 6.85 -9.13
N GLY A 214 1.64 7.45 -8.37
CA GLY A 214 1.97 8.42 -7.32
C GLY A 214 2.96 7.92 -6.27
N SER A 215 3.04 6.61 -6.03
CA SER A 215 4.05 6.00 -5.13
C SER A 215 5.49 6.06 -5.66
N LEU A 216 5.71 6.34 -6.95
CA LEU A 216 7.03 6.54 -7.54
C LEU A 216 7.57 7.96 -7.33
N ARG A 217 6.76 8.89 -6.81
CA ARG A 217 7.16 10.27 -6.58
C ARG A 217 8.37 10.38 -5.66
N GLY A 218 9.35 11.18 -6.08
CA GLY A 218 10.60 11.37 -5.35
C GLY A 218 11.52 10.15 -5.33
N THR A 219 11.15 9.05 -5.99
CA THR A 219 12.05 7.92 -6.22
C THR A 219 12.87 8.15 -7.51
N PRO A 220 13.93 7.37 -7.77
CA PRO A 220 14.64 7.40 -9.05
C PRO A 220 13.76 7.11 -10.27
N TYR A 221 12.56 6.55 -10.07
CA TYR A 221 11.62 6.17 -11.11
C TYR A 221 10.43 7.14 -11.22
N ASP A 222 10.54 8.36 -10.67
CA ASP A 222 9.52 9.40 -10.84
C ASP A 222 9.33 9.75 -12.33
N GLY A 223 8.08 9.83 -12.78
CA GLY A 223 7.69 10.00 -14.18
C GLY A 223 7.76 8.73 -15.05
N LYS A 224 8.12 7.57 -14.49
CA LYS A 224 8.13 6.28 -15.17
C LYS A 224 6.78 5.56 -15.07
N CYS A 225 6.51 4.66 -16.01
CA CYS A 225 5.25 3.88 -16.07
C CYS A 225 5.57 2.37 -16.09
N PRO A 226 5.97 1.77 -14.95
CA PRO A 226 6.30 0.34 -14.95
C PRO A 226 5.07 -0.52 -15.23
N ASP A 227 5.23 -1.62 -15.97
CA ASP A 227 4.12 -2.43 -16.50
C ASP A 227 3.24 -3.13 -15.44
N LEU A 228 3.83 -3.46 -14.29
CA LEU A 228 3.20 -4.32 -13.29
C LEU A 228 3.44 -3.79 -11.88
N LYS A 229 2.48 -4.04 -10.98
CA LYS A 229 2.67 -3.88 -9.54
C LYS A 229 2.28 -5.17 -8.84
N ILE A 230 3.22 -5.82 -8.16
CA ILE A 230 3.03 -7.11 -7.50
C ILE A 230 3.24 -6.91 -6.01
N ASP A 231 2.20 -7.15 -5.20
CA ASP A 231 2.20 -6.95 -3.74
C ASP A 231 2.74 -5.57 -3.32
N GLY A 232 2.37 -4.54 -4.08
CA GLY A 232 2.77 -3.15 -3.84
C GLY A 232 4.10 -2.74 -4.48
N LEU A 233 4.88 -3.68 -5.01
CA LEU A 233 6.19 -3.44 -5.60
C LEU A 233 6.10 -3.30 -7.12
N TRP A 234 6.81 -2.33 -7.68
CA TRP A 234 6.80 -2.04 -9.12
C TRP A 234 7.72 -2.97 -9.89
N TYR A 235 7.25 -3.53 -11.00
CA TYR A 235 7.98 -4.40 -11.90
C TYR A 235 7.86 -3.90 -13.34
N GLU A 236 8.96 -4.05 -14.10
CA GLU A 236 8.97 -3.84 -15.55
C GLU A 236 9.09 -5.18 -16.27
N HIS A 237 8.33 -5.36 -17.35
CA HIS A 237 8.50 -6.48 -18.27
C HIS A 237 9.32 -6.03 -19.48
N GLU A 238 10.37 -6.77 -19.81
CA GLU A 238 11.19 -6.48 -20.98
C GLU A 238 11.30 -7.72 -21.88
N GLY A 239 10.96 -7.54 -23.15
CA GLY A 239 11.09 -8.58 -24.18
C GLY A 239 11.71 -7.99 -25.43
N PHE A 240 12.75 -8.66 -25.97
CA PHE A 240 13.40 -8.19 -27.19
C PHE A 240 13.79 -9.35 -28.11
N VAL A 241 13.47 -9.21 -29.40
CA VAL A 241 13.82 -10.20 -30.43
C VAL A 241 15.05 -9.70 -31.19
N THR A 242 16.17 -10.41 -31.05
CA THR A 242 17.39 -10.17 -31.86
C THR A 242 18.14 -11.45 -32.11
N ASP A 243 18.94 -11.45 -33.17
CA ASP A 243 19.88 -12.53 -33.48
C ASP A 243 21.06 -12.63 -32.50
N ASN A 244 21.26 -11.66 -31.59
CA ASN A 244 22.36 -11.67 -30.61
C ASN A 244 21.83 -11.70 -29.16
N PRO A 245 21.81 -12.89 -28.52
CA PRO A 245 21.29 -13.06 -27.17
C PRO A 245 21.96 -12.16 -26.12
N LYS A 246 23.28 -11.90 -26.23
CA LYS A 246 24.00 -11.03 -25.29
C LYS A 246 23.56 -9.58 -25.41
N ARG A 247 23.37 -9.10 -26.65
CA ARG A 247 22.88 -7.75 -26.91
C ARG A 247 21.44 -7.60 -26.45
N ALA A 248 20.58 -8.59 -26.73
CA ALA A 248 19.21 -8.61 -26.24
C ALA A 248 19.15 -8.49 -24.72
N PHE A 249 19.88 -9.34 -24.00
CA PHE A 249 19.94 -9.28 -22.53
C PHE A 249 20.38 -7.92 -22.01
N ASN A 250 21.45 -7.35 -22.58
CA ASN A 250 21.96 -6.06 -22.13
C ASN A 250 20.98 -4.92 -22.39
N ASN A 251 20.29 -4.94 -23.54
CA ASN A 251 19.28 -3.94 -23.85
C ASN A 251 18.10 -4.02 -22.87
N MET A 252 17.55 -5.21 -22.65
CA MET A 252 16.45 -5.44 -21.70
C MET A 252 16.83 -4.98 -20.30
N MET A 253 18.02 -5.33 -19.81
CA MET A 253 18.51 -4.86 -18.50
C MET A 253 18.69 -3.34 -18.45
N ASN A 254 19.23 -2.73 -19.50
CA ASN A 254 19.53 -1.29 -19.51
C ASN A 254 18.27 -0.42 -19.66
N HIS A 255 17.23 -0.93 -20.31
CA HIS A 255 15.94 -0.25 -20.44
C HIS A 255 15.10 -0.47 -19.19
N GLY A 256 14.93 -1.73 -18.78
CA GLY A 256 14.09 -2.06 -17.64
C GLY A 256 14.56 -1.43 -16.34
N LEU A 257 15.87 -1.40 -16.07
CA LEU A 257 16.42 -0.80 -14.84
C LEU A 257 16.26 0.73 -14.78
N LYS A 258 15.84 1.39 -15.86
CA LYS A 258 15.43 2.80 -15.83
C LYS A 258 13.98 3.00 -15.36
N GLN A 259 13.19 1.93 -15.37
CA GLN A 259 11.76 1.92 -15.05
C GLN A 259 11.52 1.35 -13.65
N SER A 260 12.20 0.25 -13.31
CA SER A 260 12.16 -0.36 -11.97
C SER A 260 13.44 -1.12 -11.63
N GLY A 261 13.75 -1.24 -10.34
CA GLY A 261 14.81 -2.12 -9.84
C GLY A 261 14.42 -3.61 -9.86
N ARG A 262 13.15 -3.91 -10.19
CA ARG A 262 12.61 -5.28 -10.31
C ARG A 262 12.17 -5.54 -11.74
N LEU A 263 12.73 -6.58 -12.35
CA LEU A 263 12.50 -6.90 -13.76
C LEU A 263 11.93 -8.30 -13.94
N ILE A 264 11.09 -8.45 -14.96
CA ILE A 264 10.71 -9.73 -15.56
C ILE A 264 11.18 -9.67 -17.00
N ILE A 265 12.17 -10.48 -17.36
CA ILE A 265 12.75 -10.45 -18.71
C ILE A 265 12.42 -11.73 -19.47
N ASP A 266 12.07 -11.59 -20.75
CA ASP A 266 11.95 -12.75 -21.63
C ASP A 266 13.34 -13.38 -21.83
N ARG A 267 13.44 -14.70 -21.62
CA ARG A 267 14.74 -15.39 -21.59
C ARG A 267 15.43 -15.30 -22.95
N PRO A 268 16.63 -14.70 -23.02
CA PRO A 268 17.50 -14.85 -24.18
C PRO A 268 18.20 -16.20 -24.15
N GLU A 269 18.71 -16.68 -25.29
CA GLU A 269 19.51 -17.90 -25.39
C GLU A 269 20.90 -17.75 -24.73
N LEU A 270 20.92 -17.61 -23.41
CA LEU A 270 22.10 -17.42 -22.57
C LEU A 270 22.04 -18.35 -21.35
N THR A 271 23.21 -18.65 -20.80
CA THR A 271 23.31 -19.40 -19.55
C THR A 271 23.00 -18.52 -18.35
N ASP A 272 22.39 -19.10 -17.33
CA ASP A 272 22.08 -18.42 -16.06
C ASP A 272 23.35 -17.85 -15.43
N ARG A 273 24.47 -18.59 -15.49
CA ARG A 273 25.78 -18.13 -15.01
C ARG A 273 26.24 -16.84 -15.66
N PHE A 274 26.02 -16.69 -16.97
CA PHE A 274 26.37 -15.46 -17.68
C PHE A 274 25.47 -14.29 -17.24
N MET A 275 24.15 -14.52 -17.17
CA MET A 275 23.19 -13.50 -16.77
C MET A 275 23.43 -13.03 -15.33
N LEU A 276 23.64 -13.96 -14.39
CA LEU A 276 23.99 -13.67 -12.99
C LEU A 276 25.28 -12.85 -12.88
N ARG A 277 26.34 -13.23 -13.61
CA ARG A 277 27.59 -12.46 -13.64
C ARG A 277 27.35 -11.04 -14.16
N SER A 278 26.52 -10.90 -15.19
CA SER A 278 26.18 -9.61 -15.79
C SER A 278 25.36 -8.72 -14.83
N ILE A 279 24.48 -9.31 -14.02
CA ILE A 279 23.75 -8.64 -12.94
C ILE A 279 24.71 -8.19 -11.84
N GLN A 280 25.58 -9.09 -11.37
CA GLN A 280 26.55 -8.77 -10.32
C GLN A 280 27.49 -7.63 -10.74
N ASN A 281 27.93 -7.60 -12.00
CA ASN A 281 28.74 -6.51 -12.52
C ASN A 281 27.99 -5.17 -12.45
N ARG A 282 26.68 -5.14 -12.73
CA ARG A 282 25.86 -3.91 -12.62
C ARG A 282 25.71 -3.45 -11.18
N ILE A 283 25.49 -4.39 -10.26
CA ILE A 283 25.43 -4.10 -8.82
C ILE A 283 26.76 -3.51 -8.34
N ASN A 284 27.89 -4.08 -8.78
CA ASN A 284 29.23 -3.56 -8.45
C ASN A 284 29.48 -2.16 -9.03
N LEU A 285 28.76 -1.77 -10.08
CA LEU A 285 28.77 -0.41 -10.66
C LEU A 285 27.78 0.54 -9.96
N GLY A 286 27.10 0.10 -8.89
CA GLY A 286 26.14 0.90 -8.13
C GLY A 286 24.75 0.98 -8.73
N ILE A 287 24.42 0.16 -9.74
CA ILE A 287 23.08 0.10 -10.32
C ILE A 287 22.15 -0.65 -9.37
N ASN A 288 20.99 -0.07 -9.07
CA ASN A 288 20.00 -0.69 -8.20
C ASN A 288 19.31 -1.85 -8.92
N VAL A 289 19.66 -3.08 -8.53
CA VAL A 289 18.98 -4.31 -8.97
C VAL A 289 18.49 -5.04 -7.74
N GLU A 290 17.18 -5.14 -7.61
CA GLU A 290 16.51 -5.74 -6.44
C GLU A 290 16.03 -7.15 -6.76
N GLU A 291 15.42 -7.36 -7.94
CA GLU A 291 14.84 -8.65 -8.30
C GLU A 291 14.80 -8.83 -9.82
N VAL A 292 15.14 -10.02 -10.31
CA VAL A 292 15.09 -10.35 -11.74
C VAL A 292 14.48 -11.74 -11.91
N TRP A 293 13.38 -11.80 -12.65
CA TRP A 293 12.68 -13.01 -13.05
C TRP A 293 12.90 -13.27 -14.54
N LEU A 294 12.95 -14.55 -14.91
CA LEU A 294 13.02 -14.99 -16.30
C LEU A 294 11.70 -15.57 -16.73
N ARG A 295 11.18 -15.12 -17.87
CA ARG A 295 10.07 -15.76 -18.58
C ARG A 295 10.63 -16.63 -19.71
N GLU A 296 10.48 -17.93 -19.54
CA GLU A 296 10.90 -18.96 -20.50
C GLU A 296 9.96 -18.98 -21.72
N ASN A 297 10.42 -19.55 -22.84
CA ASN A 297 9.64 -19.61 -24.09
C ASN A 297 8.32 -20.40 -23.95
N ASN A 298 8.26 -21.34 -23.00
CA ASN A 298 7.06 -22.10 -22.67
C ASN A 298 6.10 -21.34 -21.72
N GLY A 299 6.41 -20.07 -21.39
CA GLY A 299 5.64 -19.24 -20.47
C GLY A 299 5.94 -19.48 -18.98
N MET A 300 6.85 -20.41 -18.63
CA MET A 300 7.26 -20.62 -17.26
C MET A 300 8.05 -19.41 -16.76
N ILE A 301 7.72 -18.94 -15.56
CA ILE A 301 8.42 -17.82 -14.92
C ILE A 301 9.18 -18.36 -13.72
N ARG A 302 10.43 -17.93 -13.58
CA ARG A 302 11.29 -18.36 -12.47
C ARG A 302 12.22 -17.25 -12.02
N LEU A 303 12.57 -17.27 -10.75
CA LEU A 303 13.50 -16.31 -10.17
C LEU A 303 14.93 -16.60 -10.68
N LEU A 304 15.60 -15.56 -11.15
CA LEU A 304 17.03 -15.62 -11.49
C LEU A 304 17.88 -14.98 -10.39
N TYR A 305 17.48 -13.80 -9.93
CA TYR A 305 18.23 -13.05 -8.94
C TYR A 305 17.26 -12.34 -7.98
N LYS A 306 17.56 -12.40 -6.70
CA LYS A 306 16.92 -11.57 -5.67
C LYS A 306 18.00 -11.06 -4.74
N LYS A 307 17.98 -9.76 -4.49
CA LYS A 307 18.84 -9.14 -3.50
C LYS A 307 18.52 -9.76 -2.14
N THR A 308 19.50 -10.40 -1.53
CA THR A 308 19.40 -10.85 -0.14
C THR A 308 19.66 -9.63 0.73
N ASP A 309 18.74 -9.33 1.64
CA ASP A 309 18.98 -8.33 2.67
C ASP A 309 20.12 -8.87 3.55
N GLY A 310 21.22 -8.11 3.60
CA GLY A 310 22.37 -8.41 4.45
C GLY A 310 22.08 -8.14 5.92
#